data_AF-A0A3D1QXN8-F1
#
_entry.id   AF-A0A3D1QXN8-F1
#
_cell.length_a   1.000
_cell.length_b   1.000
_cell.length_c   1.000
_cell.angle_alpha   90.00
_cell.angle_beta   90.00
_cell.angle_gamma   90.00
#
_symmetry.space_group_name_H-M   'P 1'
#
loop_
_entity.id
_entity.type
_entity.pdbx_description
1 polymer ?
#
loop_
_entity_poly.entity_id
_entity_poly.type
_entity_poly.pdbx_seq_one_letter_code
_entity_poly.pdbx_strand_id
1 'polypeptide(L)'
;GTTAAVADVVDLYVERLDSCRVLGPEGWYPLETREVVVRVRGAKPEERRFAIRRTRHGPLLNDFQPKLLPEGAPAVAVRWAFTDASASFEALARANRARTVVELRDALAGLPGPIDAWTAADTEGSVALFVNGQVPRRRHLGTFPAPGWLAEYDWDGMVPAGGMPFAQEGADGLLAHANNSLRDPRRARVLLGADAGPRFRYQRIRQLLEQSGAHDAESFAR
;
A
#
# COMPACT_ATOMS: atom_id res chain seq x y z
N GLY A 1 2.27 17.36 -6.25
CA GLY A 1 3.45 16.51 -5.95
C GLY A 1 3.03 15.32 -5.10
N THR A 2 3.87 14.29 -5.01
CA THR A 2 3.55 13.08 -4.24
C THR A 2 4.71 12.66 -3.34
N THR A 3 4.38 11.91 -2.29
CA THR A 3 5.33 11.21 -1.41
C THR A 3 4.68 9.90 -0.99
N ALA A 4 5.47 8.85 -0.76
CA ALA A 4 4.92 7.57 -0.28
C ALA A 4 4.09 7.76 0.99
N ALA A 5 2.83 7.31 0.97
CA ALA A 5 1.94 7.35 2.14
C ALA A 5 2.38 6.36 3.23
N VAL A 6 3.28 5.42 2.88
CA VAL A 6 3.72 4.31 3.73
C VAL A 6 2.50 3.48 4.18
N ALA A 7 1.51 3.34 3.28
CA ALA A 7 0.33 2.53 3.55
C ALA A 7 0.71 1.06 3.53
N ASP A 8 0.24 0.34 4.54
CA ASP A 8 0.34 -1.10 4.66
C ASP A 8 -0.71 -1.77 3.76
N VAL A 9 -0.22 -2.23 2.62
CA VAL A 9 -1.00 -2.90 1.57
C VAL A 9 -0.60 -4.37 1.41
N VAL A 10 0.27 -4.89 2.27
CA VAL A 10 0.80 -6.25 2.21
C VAL A 10 0.64 -6.92 3.56
N ASP A 11 0.00 -8.09 3.57
CA ASP A 11 -0.01 -8.95 4.74
C ASP A 11 0.70 -10.27 4.49
N LEU A 12 1.42 -10.71 5.51
CA LEU A 12 1.99 -12.05 5.58
C LEU A 12 1.05 -12.94 6.40
N TYR A 13 0.81 -14.15 5.92
CA TYR A 13 0.01 -15.14 6.62
C TYR A 13 0.82 -16.39 6.88
N VAL A 14 0.89 -16.83 8.14
CA VAL A 14 1.41 -18.15 8.50
C VAL A 14 0.35 -19.19 8.19
N GLU A 15 0.69 -20.16 7.35
CA GLU A 15 -0.23 -21.14 6.80
C GLU A 15 0.05 -22.52 7.38
N ARG A 16 -1.02 -23.28 7.65
CA ARG A 16 -0.93 -24.71 8.00
C ARG A 16 -1.25 -25.51 6.76
N LEU A 17 -0.27 -26.28 6.31
CA LEU A 17 -0.41 -27.12 5.12
C LEU A 17 -0.47 -28.59 5.50
N ASP A 18 -1.27 -29.33 4.75
CA ASP A 18 -1.13 -30.76 4.52
C ASP A 18 -0.79 -30.90 3.03
N SER A 19 0.02 -31.89 2.63
CA SER A 19 0.42 -32.25 1.26
C SER A 19 -0.19 -31.42 0.10
N CYS A 20 -1.53 -31.47 -0.09
CA CYS A 20 -2.26 -30.76 -1.13
C CYS A 20 -3.35 -29.76 -0.64
N ARG A 21 -3.34 -29.39 0.64
CA ARG A 21 -4.39 -28.57 1.28
C ARG A 21 -3.82 -27.51 2.22
N VAL A 22 -4.58 -26.43 2.41
CA VAL A 22 -4.32 -25.37 3.41
C VAL A 22 -5.49 -25.29 4.39
N LEU A 23 -5.19 -25.15 5.68
CA LEU A 23 -6.23 -24.99 6.70
C LEU A 23 -6.76 -23.56 6.68
N GLY A 24 -8.07 -23.42 6.53
CA GLY A 24 -8.81 -22.18 6.72
C GLY A 24 -9.85 -22.28 7.83
N PRO A 25 -10.70 -21.25 7.98
CA PRO A 25 -11.62 -21.11 9.12
C PRO A 25 -12.66 -22.22 9.20
N GLU A 26 -13.08 -22.76 8.05
CA GLU A 26 -14.12 -23.79 7.96
C GLU A 26 -13.53 -25.19 7.70
N GLY A 27 -12.20 -25.33 7.69
CA GLY A 27 -11.52 -26.60 7.44
C GLY A 27 -10.48 -26.53 6.33
N TRP A 28 -10.22 -27.65 5.68
CA TRP A 28 -9.16 -27.78 4.69
C TRP A 28 -9.63 -27.40 3.28
N TYR A 29 -8.88 -26.50 2.63
CA TYR A 29 -9.11 -26.07 1.24
C TYR A 29 -7.99 -26.61 0.33
N PRO A 30 -8.26 -26.84 -0.97
CA PRO A 30 -7.22 -27.24 -1.92
C PRO A 30 -6.10 -26.20 -2.02
N LEU A 31 -4.86 -26.67 -2.10
CA LEU A 31 -3.70 -25.84 -2.39
C LEU A 31 -3.51 -25.75 -3.92
N GLU A 32 -3.52 -24.55 -4.46
CA GLU A 32 -3.25 -24.34 -5.89
C GLU A 32 -1.76 -24.49 -6.16
N THR A 33 -1.39 -25.20 -7.23
CA THR A 33 0.02 -25.32 -7.67
C THR A 33 0.12 -25.01 -9.15
N ARG A 34 1.05 -24.14 -9.52
CA ARG A 34 1.34 -23.79 -10.90
C ARG A 34 2.81 -24.01 -11.21
N GLU A 35 3.10 -24.73 -12.29
CA GLU A 35 4.46 -24.79 -12.84
C GLU A 35 4.77 -23.52 -13.63
N VAL A 36 5.93 -22.93 -13.36
CA VAL A 36 6.49 -21.79 -14.09
C VAL A 36 7.83 -22.17 -14.67
N VAL A 37 8.00 -21.93 -15.96
CA VAL A 37 9.26 -22.14 -16.67
C VAL A 37 9.91 -20.78 -16.95
N VAL A 38 11.12 -20.58 -16.42
CA VAL A 38 11.93 -19.38 -16.66
C VAL A 38 13.11 -19.77 -17.53
N ARG A 39 13.24 -19.12 -18.69
CA ARG A 39 14.38 -19.30 -19.58
C ARG A 39 15.50 -18.34 -19.19
N VAL A 40 16.64 -18.88 -18.80
CA VAL A 40 17.82 -18.12 -18.40
C VAL A 40 18.76 -17.98 -19.58
N ARG A 41 19.02 -16.73 -19.97
CA ARG A 41 19.98 -16.41 -21.04
C ARG A 41 21.40 -16.70 -20.56
N GLY A 42 22.20 -17.32 -21.42
CA GLY A 42 23.62 -17.59 -21.20
C GLY A 42 24.26 -18.21 -22.44
N ALA A 43 25.56 -18.51 -22.38
CA ALA A 43 26.28 -19.19 -23.47
C ALA A 43 25.65 -20.57 -23.81
N LYS A 44 25.01 -21.20 -22.82
CA LYS A 44 24.08 -22.31 -22.98
C LYS A 44 22.77 -21.89 -22.30
N PRO A 45 21.71 -21.56 -23.05
CA PRO A 45 20.41 -21.21 -22.46
C PRO A 45 19.87 -22.39 -21.64
N GLU A 46 19.31 -22.09 -20.47
CA GLU A 46 18.77 -23.09 -19.55
C GLU A 46 17.30 -22.80 -19.24
N GLU A 47 16.48 -23.84 -19.17
CA GLU A 47 15.13 -23.74 -18.61
C GLU A 47 15.16 -24.10 -17.13
N ARG A 48 14.67 -23.19 -16.28
CA ARG A 48 14.46 -23.44 -14.85
C ARG A 48 12.97 -23.58 -14.58
N ARG A 49 12.58 -24.68 -13.95
CA ARG A 49 11.19 -24.96 -13.58
C ARG A 49 11.00 -24.70 -12.10
N PHE A 50 9.89 -24.04 -11.76
CA PHE A 50 9.50 -23.72 -10.40
C PHE A 50 8.05 -24.16 -10.19
N ALA A 51 7.77 -24.79 -9.06
CA ALA A 51 6.41 -24.99 -8.60
C ALA A 51 6.05 -23.82 -7.68
N ILE A 52 5.03 -23.04 -8.05
CA ILE A 52 4.50 -21.95 -7.23
C ILE A 52 3.20 -22.43 -6.61
N ARG A 53 3.17 -22.58 -5.29
CA ARG A 53 1.96 -22.90 -4.55
C ARG A 53 1.27 -21.62 -4.07
N ARG A 54 -0.05 -21.63 -4.09
CA ARG A 54 -0.90 -20.50 -3.71
C ARG A 54 -2.01 -20.95 -2.77
N THR A 55 -2.18 -20.22 -1.68
CA THR A 55 -3.32 -20.35 -0.75
C THR A 55 -4.37 -19.30 -1.07
N ARG A 56 -5.48 -19.28 -0.31
CA ARG A 56 -6.49 -18.22 -0.42
C ARG A 56 -5.94 -16.80 -0.18
N HIS A 57 -4.83 -16.68 0.55
CA HIS A 57 -4.19 -15.37 0.81
C HIS A 57 -3.20 -14.97 -0.27
N GLY A 58 -2.57 -15.92 -0.98
CA GLY A 58 -1.62 -15.63 -2.04
C GLY A 58 -0.53 -16.67 -2.21
N PRO A 59 0.50 -16.38 -3.03
CA PRO A 59 1.63 -17.29 -3.25
C PRO A 59 2.46 -17.49 -1.97
N LEU A 60 3.03 -18.68 -1.83
CA LEU A 60 3.92 -19.03 -0.71
C LEU A 60 5.33 -18.46 -0.90
N LEU A 61 5.78 -17.66 0.07
CA LEU A 61 7.13 -17.10 0.18
C LEU A 61 8.23 -18.17 0.13
N ASN A 62 7.94 -19.34 0.69
CA ASN A 62 8.85 -20.49 0.71
C ASN A 62 9.24 -20.96 -0.70
N ASP A 63 8.38 -20.77 -1.71
CA ASP A 63 8.62 -21.30 -3.05
C ASP A 63 9.48 -20.34 -3.90
N PHE A 64 9.33 -19.03 -3.71
CA PHE A 64 10.09 -18.02 -4.47
C PHE A 64 11.31 -17.46 -3.72
N GLN A 65 11.38 -17.63 -2.39
CA GLN A 65 12.54 -17.28 -1.57
C GLN A 65 12.90 -18.45 -0.61
N PRO A 66 13.32 -19.61 -1.13
CA PRO A 66 13.51 -20.83 -0.33
C PRO A 66 14.62 -20.72 0.72
N LYS A 67 15.51 -19.71 0.61
CA LYS A 67 16.60 -19.45 1.57
C LYS A 67 16.27 -18.36 2.59
N LEU A 68 15.12 -17.71 2.46
CA LEU A 68 14.74 -16.60 3.35
C LEU A 68 14.31 -17.09 4.73
N LEU A 69 13.68 -18.26 4.79
CA LEU A 69 13.24 -18.89 6.03
C LEU A 69 14.10 -20.14 6.32
N PRO A 70 14.40 -20.45 7.58
CA PRO A 70 15.12 -21.66 7.94
C PRO A 70 14.33 -22.91 7.56
N GLU A 71 15.05 -24.03 7.40
CA GLU A 71 14.41 -25.33 7.16
C GLU A 71 13.43 -25.67 8.30
N GLY A 72 12.26 -26.18 7.96
CA GLY A 72 11.19 -26.46 8.92
C GLY A 72 10.39 -25.24 9.39
N ALA A 73 10.71 -24.03 8.92
CA ALA A 73 9.85 -22.86 9.13
C ALA A 73 8.45 -23.10 8.57
N PRO A 74 7.41 -22.51 9.18
CA PRO A 74 6.06 -22.64 8.67
C PRO A 74 5.94 -22.03 7.26
N ALA A 75 4.93 -22.47 6.52
CA ALA A 75 4.59 -21.86 5.25
C ALA A 75 4.10 -20.41 5.48
N VAL A 76 4.54 -19.48 4.63
CA VAL A 76 4.13 -18.09 4.70
C VAL A 76 3.56 -17.66 3.36
N ALA A 77 2.29 -17.27 3.31
CA ALA A 77 1.67 -16.67 2.14
C ALA A 77 1.82 -15.14 2.16
N VAL A 78 1.95 -14.53 0.98
CA VAL A 78 1.95 -13.07 0.81
C VAL A 78 0.64 -12.64 0.15
N ARG A 79 -0.14 -11.81 0.84
CA ARG A 79 -1.32 -11.15 0.30
C ARG A 79 -1.00 -9.70 0.02
N TRP A 80 -1.12 -9.27 -1.23
CA TRP A 80 -0.83 -7.89 -1.64
C TRP A 80 -2.04 -7.27 -2.33
N ALA A 81 -2.39 -6.03 -1.97
CA ALA A 81 -3.53 -5.31 -2.55
C ALA A 81 -3.27 -4.85 -4.01
N PHE A 82 -2.00 -4.77 -4.43
CA PHE A 82 -1.65 -4.42 -5.80
C PHE A 82 -1.87 -5.61 -6.73
N THR A 83 -3.03 -5.63 -7.38
CA THR A 83 -3.45 -6.76 -8.23
C THR A 83 -3.55 -6.40 -9.71
N ASP A 84 -3.58 -5.12 -10.06
CA ASP A 84 -3.76 -4.65 -11.44
C ASP A 84 -2.91 -3.40 -11.75
N ALA A 85 -1.79 -3.63 -12.44
CA ALA A 85 -0.92 -2.56 -12.90
C ALA A 85 -1.55 -1.74 -14.03
N SER A 86 -2.30 -2.36 -14.93
CA SER A 86 -2.92 -1.69 -16.09
C SER A 86 -3.96 -0.66 -15.64
N ALA A 87 -4.83 -1.04 -14.70
CA ALA A 87 -5.80 -0.12 -14.11
C ALA A 87 -5.13 1.07 -13.40
N SER A 88 -3.95 0.86 -12.83
CA SER A 88 -3.15 1.93 -12.21
C SER A 88 -2.64 2.92 -13.26
N PHE A 89 -2.14 2.44 -14.41
CA PHE A 89 -1.72 3.30 -15.52
C PHE A 89 -2.89 4.09 -16.13
N GLU A 90 -4.06 3.47 -16.27
CA GLU A 90 -5.25 4.16 -16.76
C GLU A 90 -5.71 5.27 -15.79
N ALA A 91 -5.67 5.01 -14.48
CA ALA A 91 -5.98 6.02 -13.47
C ALA A 91 -5.02 7.21 -13.54
N LEU A 92 -3.71 6.96 -13.67
CA LEU A 92 -2.70 8.01 -13.86
C LEU A 92 -2.92 8.79 -15.15
N ALA A 93 -3.28 8.12 -16.25
CA ALA A 93 -3.59 8.79 -17.51
C ALA A 93 -4.80 9.73 -17.40
N ARG A 94 -5.83 9.34 -16.64
CA ARG A 94 -6.98 10.22 -16.31
C ARG A 94 -6.58 11.37 -15.39
N ALA A 95 -5.82 11.08 -14.34
CA ALA A 95 -5.32 12.06 -13.38
C ALA A 95 -4.51 13.18 -14.05
N ASN A 96 -3.71 12.85 -15.08
CA ASN A 96 -2.95 13.82 -15.87
C ASN A 96 -3.81 14.82 -16.67
N ARG A 97 -5.13 14.61 -16.75
CA ARG A 97 -6.08 15.50 -17.44
C ARG A 97 -7.01 16.24 -16.48
N ALA A 98 -6.91 15.98 -15.17
CA ALA A 98 -7.73 16.64 -14.17
C ALA A 98 -7.43 18.14 -14.13
N ARG A 99 -8.47 18.96 -14.00
CA ARG A 99 -8.38 20.42 -13.96
C ARG A 99 -8.56 20.98 -12.55
N THR A 100 -9.21 20.22 -11.68
CA THR A 100 -9.44 20.58 -10.28
C THR A 100 -8.86 19.54 -9.33
N VAL A 101 -8.59 19.93 -8.10
CA VAL A 101 -8.13 19.01 -7.04
C VAL A 101 -9.16 17.89 -6.80
N VAL A 102 -10.45 18.17 -6.94
CA VAL A 102 -11.52 17.19 -6.80
C VAL A 102 -11.45 16.15 -7.92
N GLU A 103 -11.37 16.59 -9.18
CA GLU A 103 -11.22 15.68 -10.33
C GLU A 103 -9.98 14.80 -10.20
N LEU A 104 -8.86 15.37 -9.73
CA LEU A 104 -7.62 14.65 -9.52
C LEU A 104 -7.81 13.55 -8.46
N ARG A 105 -8.41 13.89 -7.32
CA ARG A 105 -8.68 12.92 -6.24
C ARG A 105 -9.59 11.80 -6.72
N ASP A 106 -10.66 12.14 -7.43
CA ASP A 106 -11.64 11.16 -7.90
C ASP A 106 -11.03 10.22 -8.96
N ALA A 107 -10.16 10.74 -9.85
CA ALA A 107 -9.42 9.91 -10.81
C ALA A 107 -8.47 8.90 -10.13
N LEU A 108 -7.96 9.24 -8.94
CA LEU A 108 -6.98 8.46 -8.18
C LEU A 108 -7.59 7.60 -7.06
N ALA A 109 -8.87 7.79 -6.73
CA ALA A 109 -9.53 7.16 -5.58
C ALA A 109 -9.51 5.62 -5.62
N GLY A 110 -9.60 5.02 -6.81
CA GLY A 110 -9.63 3.58 -7.01
C GLY A 110 -8.29 2.96 -7.42
N LEU A 111 -7.20 3.74 -7.41
CA LEU A 111 -5.90 3.30 -7.94
C LEU A 111 -5.37 2.05 -7.18
N PRO A 112 -5.12 0.91 -7.85
CA PRO A 112 -4.65 -0.31 -7.17
C PRO A 112 -3.28 -0.16 -6.49
N GLY A 113 -2.37 0.61 -7.08
CA GLY A 113 -1.11 1.02 -6.44
C GLY A 113 -0.12 1.67 -7.42
N PRO A 114 0.89 2.41 -6.94
CA PRO A 114 1.27 2.59 -5.54
C PRO A 114 0.33 3.54 -4.76
N ILE A 115 0.41 3.45 -3.43
CA ILE A 115 -0.35 4.29 -2.50
C ILE A 115 0.55 5.42 -1.99
N ASP A 116 0.20 6.64 -2.38
CA ASP A 116 0.92 7.87 -2.14
C ASP A 116 0.03 8.92 -1.49
N ALA A 117 0.66 9.81 -0.74
CA ALA A 117 0.06 11.07 -0.31
C ALA A 117 0.32 12.13 -1.39
N TRP A 118 -0.75 12.71 -1.89
CA TRP A 118 -0.78 13.74 -2.92
C TRP A 118 -0.99 15.10 -2.28
N THR A 119 -0.06 16.02 -2.52
CA THR A 119 -0.27 17.45 -2.27
C THR A 119 -0.58 18.11 -3.60
N ALA A 120 -1.78 18.66 -3.73
CA ALA A 120 -2.32 19.19 -4.98
C ALA A 120 -2.86 20.60 -4.77
N ALA A 121 -2.73 21.41 -5.82
CA ALA A 121 -3.34 22.72 -5.92
C ALA A 121 -3.91 22.92 -7.34
N ASP A 122 -4.92 23.77 -7.48
CA ASP A 122 -5.49 24.13 -8.78
C ASP A 122 -5.59 25.66 -8.98
N THR A 123 -5.94 26.07 -10.19
CA THR A 123 -6.03 27.50 -10.58
C THR A 123 -7.24 28.21 -9.98
N GLU A 124 -8.16 27.48 -9.35
CA GLU A 124 -9.31 28.05 -8.62
C GLU A 124 -8.95 28.35 -7.15
N GLY A 125 -7.73 28.01 -6.74
CA GLY A 125 -7.22 28.29 -5.40
C GLY A 125 -7.44 27.15 -4.41
N SER A 126 -7.91 25.97 -4.84
CA SER A 126 -8.01 24.82 -3.93
C SER A 126 -6.62 24.26 -3.65
N VAL A 127 -6.33 23.94 -2.38
CA VAL A 127 -5.13 23.21 -1.97
C VAL A 127 -5.55 22.05 -1.07
N ALA A 128 -5.06 20.84 -1.36
CA ALA A 128 -5.37 19.65 -0.56
C ALA A 128 -4.19 18.69 -0.41
N LEU A 129 -4.26 17.91 0.67
CA LEU A 129 -3.44 16.75 0.94
C LEU A 129 -4.35 15.54 1.08
N PHE A 130 -4.18 14.53 0.23
CA PHE A 130 -5.01 13.33 0.25
C PHE A 130 -4.22 12.07 -0.09
N VAL A 131 -4.74 10.90 0.30
CA VAL A 131 -4.14 9.61 -0.05
C VAL A 131 -4.96 8.92 -1.13
N ASN A 132 -4.32 8.40 -2.17
CA ASN A 132 -4.98 7.69 -3.26
C ASN A 132 -5.21 6.20 -2.96
N GLY A 133 -5.97 5.56 -3.83
CA GLY A 133 -5.96 4.11 -4.00
C GLY A 133 -6.61 3.27 -2.91
N GLN A 134 -6.20 2.00 -2.83
CA GLN A 134 -6.89 0.96 -2.09
C GLN A 134 -6.04 0.42 -0.94
N VAL A 135 -6.56 0.53 0.29
CA VAL A 135 -5.95 -0.01 1.52
C VAL A 135 -6.91 -1.05 2.11
N PRO A 136 -6.44 -2.25 2.50
CA PRO A 136 -7.31 -3.27 3.06
C PRO A 136 -7.85 -2.89 4.43
N ARG A 137 -9.12 -3.21 4.68
CA ARG A 137 -9.69 -3.13 6.04
C ARG A 137 -9.42 -4.43 6.77
N ARG A 138 -8.89 -4.33 7.98
CA ARG A 138 -8.50 -5.47 8.82
C ARG A 138 -8.45 -5.05 10.29
N ARG A 139 -8.40 -6.04 11.18
CA ARG A 139 -8.47 -5.83 12.64
C ARG A 139 -7.11 -5.83 13.34
N HIS A 140 -6.05 -6.18 12.63
CA HIS A 140 -4.68 -6.24 13.14
C HIS A 140 -3.82 -5.14 12.52
N LEU A 141 -2.64 -4.90 13.11
CA LEU A 141 -1.74 -3.79 12.74
C LEU A 141 -0.83 -4.08 11.54
N GLY A 142 -0.79 -5.32 11.05
CA GLY A 142 0.16 -5.76 10.01
C GLY A 142 1.61 -5.94 10.43
N THR A 143 1.92 -5.65 11.69
CA THR A 143 3.29 -5.68 12.22
C THR A 143 3.91 -7.08 12.22
N PHE A 144 3.10 -8.14 12.29
CA PHE A 144 3.55 -9.52 12.30
C PHE A 144 2.72 -10.38 11.34
N PRO A 145 3.30 -11.48 10.82
CA PRO A 145 2.53 -12.46 10.09
C PRO A 145 1.31 -12.97 10.88
N ALA A 146 0.15 -12.97 10.22
CA ALA A 146 -1.12 -13.38 10.80
C ALA A 146 -1.39 -14.88 10.63
N PRO A 147 -2.11 -15.55 11.55
CA PRO A 147 -2.49 -16.94 11.37
C PRO A 147 -3.57 -17.09 10.27
N GLY A 148 -3.21 -17.75 9.17
CA GLY A 148 -4.09 -17.93 8.01
C GLY A 148 -5.31 -18.81 8.24
N TRP A 149 -5.35 -19.60 9.31
CA TRP A 149 -6.51 -20.44 9.62
C TRP A 149 -7.61 -19.73 10.44
N LEU A 150 -7.41 -18.47 10.84
CA LEU A 150 -8.38 -17.70 11.64
C LEU A 150 -9.02 -16.58 10.81
N ALA A 151 -10.35 -16.58 10.70
CA ALA A 151 -11.09 -15.60 9.88
C ALA A 151 -10.96 -14.16 10.38
N GLU A 152 -10.65 -13.94 11.66
CA GLU A 152 -10.53 -12.60 12.24
C GLU A 152 -9.35 -11.77 11.67
N TYR A 153 -8.40 -12.44 11.02
CA TYR A 153 -7.25 -11.82 10.37
C TYR A 153 -7.47 -11.60 8.87
N ASP A 154 -8.57 -12.07 8.30
CA ASP A 154 -8.86 -11.84 6.88
C ASP A 154 -9.20 -10.37 6.61
N TRP A 155 -8.88 -9.92 5.39
CA TRP A 155 -9.29 -8.60 4.93
C TRP A 155 -10.81 -8.54 4.74
N ASP A 156 -11.44 -7.54 5.34
CA ASP A 156 -12.84 -7.19 5.15
C ASP A 156 -12.97 -6.15 4.04
N GLY A 157 -12.61 -6.51 2.82
CA GLY A 157 -12.59 -5.60 1.67
C GLY A 157 -11.59 -4.45 1.81
N MET A 158 -11.87 -3.36 1.08
CA MET A 158 -11.00 -2.17 1.00
C MET A 158 -11.65 -0.97 1.69
N VAL A 159 -10.83 -0.02 2.12
CA VAL A 159 -11.29 1.27 2.63
C VAL A 159 -12.06 2.00 1.52
N PRO A 160 -13.31 2.42 1.75
CA PRO A 160 -14.05 3.22 0.76
C PRO A 160 -13.31 4.52 0.47
N ALA A 161 -13.39 5.03 -0.77
CA ALA A 161 -12.69 6.25 -1.20
C ALA A 161 -12.88 7.44 -0.23
N GLY A 162 -14.12 7.69 0.22
CA GLY A 162 -14.42 8.77 1.17
C GLY A 162 -13.89 8.55 2.60
N GLY A 163 -13.38 7.37 2.91
CA GLY A 163 -12.71 7.05 4.18
C GLY A 163 -11.19 7.25 4.15
N MET A 164 -10.60 7.46 2.97
CA MET A 164 -9.17 7.72 2.83
C MET A 164 -8.82 9.11 3.40
N PRO A 165 -7.61 9.28 3.99
CA PRO A 165 -7.20 10.57 4.53
C PRO A 165 -7.29 11.69 3.51
N PHE A 166 -7.92 12.77 3.93
CA PHE A 166 -8.12 13.97 3.14
C PHE A 166 -8.06 15.17 4.08
N ALA A 167 -7.30 16.19 3.68
CA ALA A 167 -7.26 17.49 4.33
C ALA A 167 -7.27 18.57 3.25
N GLN A 168 -8.09 19.59 3.46
CA GLN A 168 -8.11 20.82 2.69
C GLN A 168 -7.65 21.94 3.63
N GLU A 169 -7.18 23.07 3.09
CA GLU A 169 -6.78 24.22 3.92
C GLU A 169 -7.83 24.57 4.99
N GLY A 170 -7.41 24.52 6.26
CA GLY A 170 -8.12 25.11 7.39
C GLY A 170 -7.53 26.49 7.75
N ALA A 171 -7.87 27.02 8.93
CA ALA A 171 -7.46 28.37 9.35
C ALA A 171 -5.94 28.64 9.32
N ASP A 172 -5.12 27.60 9.46
CA ASP A 172 -3.65 27.73 9.48
C ASP A 172 -3.00 27.56 8.09
N GLY A 173 -3.75 27.26 7.02
CA GLY A 173 -3.30 27.26 5.61
C GLY A 173 -2.21 26.25 5.20
N LEU A 174 -1.54 25.57 6.14
CA LEU A 174 -0.31 24.83 5.83
C LEU A 174 -0.51 23.32 5.77
N LEU A 175 -0.36 22.75 4.57
CA LEU A 175 -0.34 21.32 4.30
C LEU A 175 1.08 20.85 3.98
N ALA A 176 1.53 19.79 4.66
CA ALA A 176 2.83 19.19 4.42
C ALA A 176 2.80 17.69 4.72
N HIS A 177 3.55 16.92 3.94
CA HIS A 177 3.77 15.51 4.20
C HIS A 177 5.17 15.09 3.77
N ALA A 178 5.81 14.28 4.59
CA ALA A 178 7.18 13.82 4.39
C ALA A 178 7.32 12.36 4.83
N ASN A 179 6.41 11.50 4.37
CA ASN A 179 6.30 10.07 4.76
C ASN A 179 6.00 9.84 6.25
N ASN A 180 5.72 10.92 6.99
CA ASN A 180 5.28 10.83 8.37
C ASN A 180 3.87 10.25 8.45
N SER A 181 3.52 9.67 9.59
CA SER A 181 2.16 9.16 9.77
C SER A 181 1.11 10.26 9.54
N LEU A 182 0.14 9.98 8.67
CA LEU A 182 -1.08 10.78 8.49
C LEU A 182 -2.17 10.39 9.51
N ARG A 183 -1.89 9.37 10.34
CA ARG A 183 -2.81 8.84 11.34
C ARG A 183 -2.66 9.61 12.65
N ASP A 184 -3.75 10.20 13.14
CA ASP A 184 -3.89 10.46 14.57
C ASP A 184 -4.44 9.17 15.22
N PRO A 185 -3.67 8.45 16.07
CA PRO A 185 -4.13 7.21 16.67
C PRO A 185 -5.42 7.34 17.48
N ARG A 186 -5.79 8.55 17.92
CA ARG A 186 -7.00 8.83 18.70
C ARG A 186 -8.22 9.17 17.84
N ARG A 187 -8.03 9.52 16.57
CA ARG A 187 -9.10 10.04 15.69
C ARG A 187 -9.25 9.28 14.39
N ALA A 188 -8.20 8.58 13.96
CA ALA A 188 -8.20 7.89 12.67
C ALA A 188 -9.14 6.70 12.68
N ARG A 189 -10.07 6.71 11.72
CA ARG A 189 -11.04 5.63 11.47
C ARG A 189 -10.47 4.51 10.62
N VAL A 190 -9.34 4.76 9.95
CA VAL A 190 -8.68 3.84 9.02
C VAL A 190 -7.26 3.57 9.50
N LEU A 191 -6.89 2.29 9.50
CA LEU A 191 -5.51 1.87 9.66
C LEU A 191 -4.83 1.93 8.29
N LEU A 192 -4.14 3.03 8.01
CA LEU A 192 -3.28 3.10 6.82
C LEU A 192 -2.05 2.21 6.96
N GLY A 193 -1.47 2.14 8.15
CA GLY A 193 -0.25 1.39 8.45
C GLY A 193 0.21 1.71 9.87
N ALA A 194 0.97 0.80 10.47
CA ALA A 194 1.62 1.02 11.76
C ALA A 194 2.95 1.76 11.60
N ASP A 195 3.66 1.50 10.51
CA ASP A 195 4.95 2.09 10.21
C ASP A 195 4.83 3.39 9.43
N ALA A 196 5.72 4.34 9.75
CA ALA A 196 5.86 5.59 9.02
C ALA A 196 7.27 6.16 9.21
N GLY A 197 7.67 7.07 8.34
CA GLY A 197 8.90 7.83 8.51
C GLY A 197 8.85 8.70 9.77
N PRO A 198 10.01 8.93 10.43
CA PRO A 198 10.09 9.86 11.55
C PRO A 198 9.73 11.29 11.09
N ARG A 199 9.21 12.09 12.02
CA ARG A 199 8.64 13.41 11.70
C ARG A 199 9.67 14.52 11.43
N PHE A 200 10.97 14.24 11.44
CA PHE A 200 12.01 15.28 11.35
C PHE A 200 11.89 16.16 10.10
N ARG A 201 11.71 15.55 8.92
CA ARG A 201 11.52 16.31 7.67
C ARG A 201 10.23 17.11 7.67
N TYR A 202 9.13 16.50 8.13
CA TYR A 202 7.85 17.19 8.28
C TYR A 202 7.97 18.41 9.22
N GLN A 203 8.61 18.24 10.38
CA GLN A 203 8.83 19.31 11.34
C GLN A 203 9.68 20.44 10.74
N ARG A 204 10.73 20.09 9.98
CA ARG A 204 11.56 21.09 9.30
C ARG A 204 10.78 21.84 8.21
N ILE A 205 9.99 21.15 7.41
CA ILE A 205 9.11 21.78 6.40
C ILE A 205 8.13 22.73 7.08
N ARG A 206 7.46 22.29 8.15
CA ARG A 206 6.56 23.16 8.91
C ARG A 206 7.27 24.38 9.48
N GLN A 207 8.44 24.19 10.09
CA GLN A 207 9.25 25.29 10.62
C GLN A 207 9.60 26.32 9.53
N LEU A 208 9.92 25.89 8.31
CA LEU A 208 10.21 26.79 7.19
C LEU A 208 8.95 27.50 6.68
N LEU A 209 7.83 26.78 6.54
CA LEU A 209 6.56 27.34 6.12
C LEU A 209 5.99 28.34 7.14
N GLU A 210 6.26 28.15 8.43
CA GLU A 210 5.78 29.03 9.51
C GLU A 210 6.64 30.30 9.67
N GLN A 211 7.78 30.42 8.98
CA GLN A 211 8.64 31.63 9.05
C GLN A 211 8.04 32.84 8.35
N SER A 212 7.08 32.64 7.45
CA SER A 212 6.41 33.71 6.72
C SER A 212 4.93 33.42 6.58
N GLY A 213 4.09 34.46 6.71
CA GLY A 213 2.66 34.37 6.41
C GLY A 213 2.35 34.32 4.91
N ALA A 214 3.34 34.63 4.06
CA ALA A 214 3.23 34.56 2.60
C ALA A 214 4.51 34.02 1.99
N HIS A 215 4.38 33.11 1.03
CA HIS A 215 5.50 32.49 0.32
C HIS A 215 5.38 32.76 -1.17
N ASP A 216 6.52 32.90 -1.82
CA ASP A 216 6.71 33.03 -3.26
C ASP A 216 7.60 31.90 -3.78
N ALA A 217 7.87 31.88 -5.09
CA ALA A 217 8.68 30.84 -5.69
C ALA A 217 10.12 30.78 -5.12
N GLU A 218 10.69 31.92 -4.70
CA GLU A 218 12.05 31.96 -4.18
C GLU A 218 12.13 31.41 -2.75
N SER A 219 11.19 31.79 -1.89
CA SER A 219 11.11 31.28 -0.52
C SER A 219 10.80 29.78 -0.48
N PHE A 220 10.00 29.25 -1.42
CA PHE A 220 9.77 27.80 -1.55
C PHE A 220 10.98 27.01 -2.07
N ALA A 221 11.95 27.68 -2.71
CA ALA A 221 13.14 27.03 -3.25
C ALA A 221 14.29 26.87 -2.23
N ARG A 222 14.21 27.53 -1.07
CA ARG A 222 15.22 27.51 0.00
C ARG A 222 15.06 26.31 0.93
#